data_AF-A0A2E8EDP5-F1
#
_entry.id   AF-A0A2E8EDP5-F1
#
_cell.length_a   1.000
_cell.length_b   1.000
_cell.length_c   1.000
_cell.angle_alpha   90.00
_cell.angle_beta   90.00
_cell.angle_gamma   90.00
#
_symmetry.space_group_name_H-M   'P 1'
#
loop_
_entity.id
_entity.type
_entity.pdbx_description
1 polymer ?
#
loop_
_entity_poly.entity_id
_entity_poly.type
_entity_poly.pdbx_seq_one_letter_code
_entity_poly.pdbx_strand_id
1 'polypeptide(L)' 'MPTHGSLTKAGKVRAQTPKIVGIVRKQLPPRRKNRSNYKKRVLAAPDPFSQRGRRRRRR' A
#
# COMPACT_ATOMS: atom_id res chain seq x y z
N MET A 1 -44.41 -5.74 -15.48
CA MET A 1 -42.94 -5.58 -15.40
C MET A 1 -42.37 -6.75 -14.60
N PRO A 2 -41.27 -7.40 -15.03
CA PRO A 2 -40.61 -8.38 -14.18
C PRO A 2 -40.04 -7.65 -12.97
N THR A 3 -40.54 -7.98 -11.79
CA THR A 3 -40.21 -7.31 -10.52
C THR A 3 -38.82 -7.68 -9.99
N HIS A 4 -38.19 -8.71 -10.55
CA HIS A 4 -36.96 -9.29 -10.03
C HIS A 4 -35.88 -9.40 -11.12
N GLY A 5 -34.75 -8.74 -10.90
CA GLY A 5 -33.57 -8.81 -11.76
C GLY A 5 -32.80 -10.13 -11.61
N SER A 6 -31.94 -10.44 -12.58
CA SER A 6 -31.14 -11.67 -12.59
C SER A 6 -30.10 -11.70 -11.46
N LEU A 7 -30.26 -12.63 -10.52
CA LEU A 7 -29.32 -12.88 -9.41
C LEU A 7 -27.99 -13.52 -9.86
N THR A 8 -27.89 -13.94 -11.12
CA THR A 8 -26.76 -14.71 -11.67
C THR A 8 -25.41 -13.99 -11.58
N LYS A 9 -25.39 -12.67 -11.46
CA LYS A 9 -24.17 -11.85 -11.37
C LYS A 9 -23.70 -11.63 -9.93
N ALA A 10 -24.47 -12.06 -8.93
CA ALA A 10 -24.12 -11.86 -7.53
C ALA A 10 -22.77 -12.52 -7.20
N GLY A 11 -21.82 -11.74 -6.67
CA GLY A 11 -20.53 -12.26 -6.22
C GLY A 11 -19.54 -12.69 -7.31
N LYS A 12 -19.86 -12.61 -8.61
CA LYS A 12 -19.00 -13.07 -9.73
C LYS A 12 -17.56 -12.57 -9.62
N VAL A 13 -17.37 -11.28 -9.38
CA VAL A 13 -16.04 -10.66 -9.31
C VAL A 13 -15.25 -11.16 -8.09
N ARG A 14 -15.93 -11.43 -6.97
CA ARG A 14 -15.28 -11.95 -5.75
C ARG A 14 -14.92 -13.43 -5.88
N ALA A 15 -15.72 -14.21 -6.61
CA ALA A 15 -15.42 -15.62 -6.89
C ALA A 15 -14.33 -15.79 -7.96
N GLN A 16 -14.25 -14.86 -8.93
CA GLN A 16 -13.24 -14.89 -9.99
C GLN A 16 -11.84 -14.49 -9.50
N THR A 17 -11.74 -13.72 -8.41
CA THR A 17 -10.43 -13.27 -7.90
C THR A 17 -9.74 -14.40 -7.12
N PRO A 18 -8.52 -14.83 -7.53
CA PRO A 18 -7.80 -15.87 -6.80
C PRO A 18 -7.44 -15.40 -5.40
N LYS A 19 -7.55 -16.29 -4.41
CA LYS A 19 -7.22 -15.96 -3.02
C LYS A 19 -5.70 -15.90 -2.83
N ILE A 20 -5.19 -14.70 -2.58
CA ILE A 20 -3.78 -14.49 -2.22
C ILE A 20 -3.64 -14.54 -0.70
N VAL A 21 -2.65 -15.29 -0.21
CA VAL A 21 -2.33 -15.38 1.23
C VAL A 21 -1.64 -14.10 1.73
N GLY A 22 -1.87 -13.76 2.99
CA GLY A 22 -1.21 -12.62 3.62
C GLY A 22 0.26 -12.90 3.90
N ILE A 23 1.14 -11.94 3.61
CA ILE A 23 2.56 -12.02 3.98
C ILE A 23 2.70 -11.71 5.47
N VAL A 24 3.40 -12.56 6.22
CA VAL A 24 3.72 -12.30 7.63
C VAL A 24 4.65 -11.08 7.73
N ARG A 25 4.20 -10.03 8.41
CA ARG A 25 4.99 -8.81 8.65
C ARG A 25 5.19 -8.63 10.15
N LYS A 26 6.46 -8.58 10.59
CA LYS A 26 6.80 -8.21 11.98
C LYS A 26 6.79 -6.69 12.11
N GLN A 27 5.99 -6.16 13.03
CA GLN A 27 5.99 -4.74 13.38
C GLN A 27 6.94 -4.49 14.56
N LEU A 28 7.66 -3.37 14.51
CA LEU A 28 8.48 -2.92 15.63
C LEU A 28 7.61 -2.31 16.73
N PRO A 29 7.98 -2.45 18.02
CA PRO A 29 7.28 -1.78 19.10
C PRO A 29 7.36 -0.24 18.96
N PRO A 30 6.40 0.51 19.53
CA PRO A 30 6.25 1.95 19.29
C PRO A 30 7.53 2.77 19.49
N ARG A 31 8.29 2.50 20.55
CA ARG A 31 9.56 3.18 20.83
C ARG A 31 10.58 3.02 19.69
N ARG A 32 10.75 1.79 19.17
CA ARG A 32 11.68 1.50 18.07
C ARG A 32 11.17 2.08 16.75
N LYS A 33 9.86 1.98 16.49
CA LYS A 33 9.21 2.56 15.30
C LYS A 33 9.38 4.07 15.26
N ASN A 34 9.13 4.77 16.36
CA ASN A 34 9.24 6.22 16.45
C ASN A 34 10.70 6.68 16.26
N ARG A 35 11.67 5.98 16.88
CA ARG A 35 13.09 6.26 16.67
C ARG A 35 13.49 6.08 15.20
N SER A 36 13.05 4.99 14.55
CA SER A 36 13.34 4.76 13.13
C SER A 36 12.71 5.83 12.23
N ASN A 37 11.48 6.24 12.53
CA ASN A 37 10.79 7.30 11.79
C ASN A 37 11.48 8.65 11.96
N TYR A 38 11.90 9.00 13.18
CA TYR A 38 12.67 10.21 13.43
C TYR A 38 13.98 10.23 12.62
N LYS A 39 14.75 9.14 12.68
CA LYS A 39 15.97 9.01 11.85
C LYS A 39 15.68 9.21 10.37
N LYS A 40 14.65 8.56 9.82
CA LYS A 40 14.30 8.63 8.40
C LYS A 40 13.77 10.00 7.97
N ARG A 41 12.99 10.67 8.83
CA ARG A 41 12.23 11.88 8.47
C ARG A 41 12.91 13.18 8.86
N VAL A 42 13.83 13.15 9.82
CA VAL A 42 14.50 14.33 10.36
C VAL A 42 15.98 14.28 10.04
N LEU A 43 16.68 13.23 10.47
CA LEU A 43 18.14 13.15 10.31
C LEU A 43 18.57 12.81 8.88
N ALA A 44 17.88 11.87 8.24
CA ALA A 44 18.13 11.43 6.86
C ALA A 44 17.08 12.00 5.89
N ALA A 45 16.42 13.10 6.27
CA ALA A 45 15.48 13.79 5.41
C ALA A 45 16.24 14.25 4.16
N PRO A 46 15.84 13.84 2.95
CA PRO A 46 16.56 14.27 1.78
C PRO A 46 16.10 15.68 1.41
N ASP A 47 17.01 16.56 0.99
CA ASP A 47 16.65 17.96 0.72
C ASP A 47 15.43 18.05 -0.20
N PRO A 48 14.45 18.92 0.11
CA PRO A 48 13.22 19.05 -0.66
C PRO A 48 13.50 19.38 -2.14
N PHE A 49 14.67 19.98 -2.42
CA PHE A 49 15.12 20.34 -3.76
C PHE A 49 15.98 19.25 -4.44
N SER A 50 16.68 18.40 -3.68
CA SER A 50 17.57 17.36 -4.26
C SER A 50 16.80 16.13 -4.76
N GLN A 51 15.61 15.86 -4.22
CA GLN A 51 14.77 14.72 -4.63
C GLN A 51 14.00 14.93 -5.94
N ARG A 52 13.80 16.18 -6.38
CA ARG A 52 13.10 16.47 -7.65
C ARG A 52 13.92 16.07 -8.89
N GLY A 53 15.25 15.95 -8.77
CA GLY A 53 16.15 15.62 -9.88
C GLY A 53 16.48 14.12 -10.06
N ARG A 54 16.43 13.30 -9.00
CA ARG A 54 16.89 11.89 -9.08
C ARG A 54 15.89 10.93 -9.71
N ARG A 55 14.60 11.29 -9.78
CA ARG A 55 13.56 10.47 -10.46
C ARG A 55 13.58 10.60 -11.98
N ARG A 56 14.28 11.60 -12.56
CA ARG A 56 14.31 11.83 -14.01
C ARG A 56 15.54 11.24 -14.73
N ARG A 57 16.54 10.73 -14.01
CA ARG A 57 17.80 10.20 -14.59
C ARG A 57 17.89 8.66 -14.63
N ARG A 58 16.75 7.97 -14.50
CA ARG A 58 16.63 6.53 -14.74
C ARG A 58 15.59 6.31 -15.84
N ARG A 59 15.93 6.77 -17.04
CA ARG A 59 15.38 6.28 -18.30
C ARG A 59 16.57 5.72 -19.07
#